data_AF-A0AAV0NJX6-F1
#
_entry.id   AF-A0AAV0NJX6-F1
#
_cell.length_a   1.000
_cell.length_b   1.000
_cell.length_c   1.000
_cell.angle_alpha   90.00
_cell.angle_beta   90.00
_cell.angle_gamma   90.00
#
_symmetry.space_group_name_H-M   'P 1'
#
loop_
_entity.id
_entity.type
_entity.pdbx_description
1 polymer ?
#
loop_
_entity_poly.entity_id
_entity_poly.type
_entity_poly.pdbx_seq_one_letter_code
_entity_poly.pdbx_strand_id
1 'polypeptide(L)'
;MLEHLTVVYCKGLGKVELTAPCLKYLAFDQPVPDICFKYTPLLSYVSLSWCVSRTPGMVALFASLPALQQFYVHYEILRFLAAGVDNAPARLPTLHLLKVLGITHLIKSWPQRDQLTKNKESSSLWGLLEADDCPGSSVCLQHLTEFRIYDGHCTQVELDLVRFILANAPLLKRVIISLAHTLCSEKVMKFIKDMARCKRVSKEAEVIYASDDED
;
A
#
# COMPACT_ATOMS: atom_id res chain seq x y z
N MET A 1 -21.88 17.51 -9.83
CA MET A 1 -20.98 17.30 -8.67
C MET A 1 -19.88 16.35 -9.10
N LEU A 2 -18.67 16.49 -8.56
CA LEU A 2 -17.52 15.65 -8.92
C LEU A 2 -17.53 14.35 -8.11
N GLU A 3 -17.66 13.21 -8.78
CA GLU A 3 -17.62 11.87 -8.14
C GLU A 3 -16.32 11.11 -8.41
N HIS A 4 -15.68 11.37 -9.56
CA HIS A 4 -14.47 10.69 -10.00
C HIS A 4 -13.41 11.73 -10.37
N LEU A 5 -12.22 11.60 -9.80
CA LEU A 5 -11.08 12.44 -10.12
C LEU A 5 -9.86 11.56 -10.41
N THR A 6 -9.34 11.67 -11.62
CA THR A 6 -8.05 11.08 -12.00
C THR A 6 -7.14 12.22 -12.44
N VAL A 7 -5.97 12.32 -11.83
CA VAL A 7 -4.98 13.33 -12.19
C VAL A 7 -3.76 12.64 -12.76
N VAL A 8 -3.49 12.89 -14.03
CA VAL A 8 -2.39 12.30 -14.80
C VAL A 8 -1.54 13.44 -15.38
N TYR A 9 -0.21 13.30 -15.36
CA TYR A 9 0.74 14.22 -16.02
C TYR A 9 0.59 15.71 -15.65
N CYS A 10 0.24 16.03 -14.41
CA CYS A 10 0.18 17.40 -13.88
C CYS A 10 1.49 17.77 -13.18
N LYS A 11 2.38 18.48 -13.89
CA LYS A 11 3.64 18.98 -13.33
C LYS A 11 3.39 20.14 -12.36
N GLY A 12 4.18 20.19 -11.30
CA GLY A 12 4.17 21.32 -10.35
C GLY A 12 3.05 21.28 -9.31
N LEU A 13 2.43 20.12 -9.10
CA LEU A 13 1.50 19.94 -7.98
C LEU A 13 2.27 20.11 -6.66
N GLY A 14 1.98 21.21 -5.97
CA GLY A 14 2.41 21.44 -4.60
C GLY A 14 1.47 20.73 -3.61
N LYS A 15 1.06 21.44 -2.56
CA LYS A 15 0.04 20.95 -1.64
C LYS A 15 -1.32 20.90 -2.33
N VAL A 16 -1.96 19.72 -2.28
CA VAL A 16 -3.30 19.52 -2.84
C VAL A 16 -4.30 19.43 -1.69
N GLU A 17 -5.25 20.37 -1.64
CA GLU A 17 -6.36 20.33 -0.70
C GLU A 17 -7.66 20.03 -1.45
N LEU A 18 -8.25 18.86 -1.22
CA LEU A 18 -9.49 18.45 -1.88
C LEU A 18 -10.68 18.65 -0.95
N THR A 19 -11.61 19.52 -1.36
CA THR A 19 -12.93 19.66 -0.73
C THR A 19 -14.00 19.21 -1.69
N ALA A 20 -14.38 17.93 -1.61
CA ALA A 20 -15.27 17.29 -2.59
C ALA A 20 -16.21 16.27 -1.92
N PRO A 21 -17.40 16.69 -1.45
CA PRO A 21 -18.31 15.80 -0.72
C PRO A 21 -18.88 14.66 -1.56
N CYS A 22 -19.01 14.93 -2.87
CA CYS A 22 -19.33 14.01 -3.98
C CYS A 22 -18.34 12.86 -4.21
N LEU A 23 -17.08 13.04 -3.82
CA LEU A 23 -15.98 12.28 -4.40
C LEU A 23 -15.98 10.85 -3.88
N LYS A 24 -16.06 9.88 -4.78
CA LYS A 24 -16.05 8.44 -4.51
C LYS A 24 -14.74 7.79 -4.92
N TYR A 25 -14.13 8.32 -5.98
CA TYR A 25 -12.93 7.80 -6.62
C TYR A 25 -11.88 8.90 -6.79
N LEU A 26 -10.66 8.60 -6.33
CA LEU A 26 -9.49 9.43 -6.55
C LEU A 26 -8.31 8.58 -7.02
N ALA A 27 -7.65 9.02 -8.09
CA ALA A 27 -6.37 8.45 -8.52
C ALA A 27 -5.37 9.56 -8.89
N PHE A 28 -4.16 9.46 -8.36
CA PHE A 28 -3.01 10.26 -8.76
C PHE A 28 -1.96 9.35 -9.37
N ASP A 29 -1.73 9.48 -10.69
CA ASP A 29 -0.66 8.74 -11.37
C ASP A 29 0.70 9.44 -11.29
N GLN A 30 0.92 10.24 -10.24
CA GLN A 30 2.13 11.04 -10.11
C GLN A 30 2.43 11.39 -8.66
N PRO A 31 3.68 11.79 -8.35
CA PRO A 31 4.05 12.29 -7.04
C PRO A 31 3.20 13.49 -6.61
N VAL A 32 2.54 13.33 -5.47
CA VAL A 32 1.89 14.43 -4.74
C VAL A 32 2.67 14.66 -3.45
N PRO A 33 3.35 15.81 -3.29
CA PRO A 33 4.16 16.07 -2.09
C PRO A 33 3.36 16.07 -0.80
N ASP A 34 2.16 16.68 -0.82
CA ASP A 34 1.26 16.78 0.32
C ASP A 34 -0.19 16.79 -0.18
N ILE A 35 -1.03 15.92 0.39
CA ILE A 35 -2.45 15.83 0.06
C ILE A 35 -3.28 15.85 1.34
N CYS A 36 -4.26 16.73 1.38
CA CYS A 36 -5.19 16.87 2.48
C CYS A 36 -6.63 16.74 1.97
N PHE A 37 -7.37 15.81 2.58
CA PHE A 37 -8.78 15.63 2.31
C PHE A 37 -9.60 16.42 3.33
N LYS A 38 -10.43 17.33 2.83
CA LYS A 38 -11.38 18.09 3.64
C LYS A 38 -12.78 17.71 3.20
N TYR A 39 -13.59 17.20 4.11
CA TYR A 39 -15.02 16.94 3.84
C TYR A 39 -15.24 16.05 2.58
N THR A 40 -14.61 14.88 2.54
CA THR A 40 -14.77 13.87 1.47
C THR A 40 -15.34 12.55 2.05
N PRO A 41 -16.56 12.57 2.63
CA PRO A 41 -17.08 11.43 3.38
C PRO A 41 -17.39 10.19 2.53
N LEU A 42 -17.55 10.35 1.21
CA LEU A 42 -17.91 9.27 0.28
C LEU A 42 -16.70 8.61 -0.39
N LEU A 43 -15.48 9.10 -0.11
CA LEU A 43 -14.27 8.66 -0.80
C LEU A 43 -13.92 7.23 -0.38
N SER A 44 -14.11 6.30 -1.32
CA SER A 44 -14.02 4.86 -1.09
C SER A 44 -12.88 4.19 -1.85
N TYR A 45 -12.42 4.82 -2.93
CA TYR A 45 -11.27 4.38 -3.71
C TYR A 45 -10.22 5.48 -3.75
N VAL A 46 -9.00 5.16 -3.33
CA VAL A 46 -7.84 6.06 -3.41
C VAL A 46 -6.66 5.30 -3.99
N SER A 47 -6.06 5.85 -5.05
CA SER A 47 -4.83 5.36 -5.64
C SER A 47 -3.77 6.47 -5.69
N LEU A 48 -2.60 6.22 -5.12
CA LEU A 48 -1.48 7.17 -5.02
C LEU A 48 -0.18 6.53 -5.54
N SER A 49 0.25 6.94 -6.74
CA SER A 49 1.50 6.44 -7.35
C SER A 49 2.76 6.93 -6.65
N TRP A 50 2.70 8.03 -5.89
CA TRP A 50 3.75 8.44 -4.97
C TRP A 50 3.22 9.55 -4.05
N CYS A 51 3.47 9.45 -2.75
CA CYS A 51 3.15 10.51 -1.79
C CYS A 51 4.35 10.72 -0.86
N VAL A 52 4.84 11.96 -0.79
CA VAL A 52 5.99 12.33 0.06
C VAL A 52 5.51 12.76 1.46
N SER A 53 4.23 12.59 1.78
CA SER A 53 3.71 12.99 3.08
C SER A 53 4.50 12.28 4.18
N ARG A 54 5.19 13.05 5.03
CA ARG A 54 5.84 12.52 6.23
C ARG A 54 4.81 11.74 7.05
N THR A 55 5.24 10.72 7.79
CA THR A 55 4.40 9.84 8.63
C THR A 55 3.19 10.49 9.34
N PRO A 56 3.28 11.68 10.00
CA PRO A 56 2.11 12.32 10.59
C PRO A 56 1.00 12.68 9.58
N GLY A 57 1.35 12.96 8.32
CA GLY A 57 0.41 13.22 7.24
C GLY A 57 -0.38 11.98 6.80
N MET A 58 0.21 10.79 6.89
CA MET A 58 -0.48 9.55 6.53
C MET A 58 -1.56 9.15 7.53
N VAL A 59 -1.30 9.32 8.83
CA VAL A 59 -2.30 9.08 9.87
C VAL A 59 -3.48 10.03 9.70
N ALA A 60 -3.20 11.32 9.48
CA ALA A 60 -4.22 12.32 9.18
C ALA A 60 -4.99 12.01 7.89
N LEU A 61 -4.29 11.51 6.86
CA LEU A 61 -4.89 11.09 5.60
C LEU A 61 -5.93 9.99 5.83
N PHE A 62 -5.59 8.92 6.53
CA PHE A 62 -6.57 7.86 6.78
C PHE A 62 -7.69 8.27 7.75
N ALA A 63 -7.39 9.09 8.76
CA ALA A 63 -8.42 9.63 9.64
C ALA A 63 -9.47 10.45 8.87
N SER A 64 -9.08 11.06 7.74
CA SER A 64 -9.96 11.83 6.88
C SER A 64 -10.76 11.00 5.85
N LEU A 65 -10.57 9.67 5.81
CA LEU A 65 -11.17 8.77 4.82
C LEU A 65 -12.02 7.66 5.48
N PRO A 66 -13.14 8.00 6.13
CA PRO A 66 -13.93 7.04 6.89
C PRO A 66 -14.61 5.96 6.03
N ALA A 67 -14.82 6.21 4.73
CA ALA A 67 -15.47 5.29 3.80
C ALA A 67 -14.49 4.49 2.92
N LEU A 68 -13.19 4.55 3.20
CA LEU A 68 -12.16 3.94 2.37
C LEU A 68 -12.31 2.42 2.32
N GLN A 69 -12.58 1.89 1.13
CA GLN A 69 -12.71 0.45 0.87
C GLN A 69 -11.55 -0.11 0.05
N GLN A 70 -10.97 0.71 -0.83
CA GLN A 70 -9.90 0.31 -1.72
C GLN A 70 -8.77 1.33 -1.67
N PHE A 71 -7.57 0.85 -1.39
CA PHE A 71 -6.40 1.69 -1.26
C PHE A 71 -5.23 1.12 -2.06
N TYR A 72 -4.71 1.89 -3.00
CA TYR A 72 -3.57 1.52 -3.83
C TYR A 72 -2.44 2.52 -3.60
N VAL A 73 -1.25 2.03 -3.29
CA VAL A 73 -0.09 2.86 -2.98
C VAL A 73 1.19 2.35 -3.59
N HIS A 74 2.13 3.26 -3.82
CA HIS A 74 3.48 2.89 -4.18
C HIS A 74 4.24 2.23 -3.02
N TYR A 75 5.12 1.28 -3.32
CA TYR A 75 5.81 0.47 -2.31
C TYR A 75 6.61 1.31 -1.29
N GLU A 76 7.16 2.45 -1.71
CA GLU A 76 7.90 3.36 -0.83
C GLU A 76 7.01 3.96 0.28
N ILE A 77 5.71 4.15 0.02
CA ILE A 77 4.74 4.64 1.02
C ILE A 77 4.59 3.64 2.16
N LEU A 78 4.71 2.34 1.88
CA LEU A 78 4.63 1.30 2.92
C LEU A 78 5.84 1.30 3.83
N ARG A 79 7.01 1.71 3.34
CA ARG A 79 8.17 1.89 4.21
C ARG A 79 7.86 2.94 5.27
N PHE A 80 7.16 4.02 4.92
CA PHE A 80 6.71 5.01 5.91
C PHE A 80 5.63 4.48 6.84
N LEU A 81 4.70 3.66 6.33
CA LEU A 81 3.66 3.03 7.16
C LEU A 81 4.21 2.01 8.15
N ALA A 82 5.23 1.26 7.74
CA ALA A 82 5.96 0.37 8.63
C ALA A 82 6.85 1.16 9.58
N ALA A 83 7.55 2.20 9.10
CA ALA A 83 8.66 2.83 9.81
C ALA A 83 8.36 3.49 11.15
N GLY A 84 7.10 3.60 11.61
CA GLY A 84 6.77 3.93 13.01
C GLY A 84 7.76 4.87 13.70
N VAL A 85 8.18 5.97 13.05
CA VAL A 85 9.36 6.72 13.53
C VAL A 85 8.93 7.63 14.67
N ASP A 86 9.58 7.45 15.83
CA ASP A 86 9.77 8.27 17.04
C ASP A 86 8.65 9.16 17.59
N ASN A 87 7.45 9.20 17.00
CA ASN A 87 6.21 9.81 17.52
C ASN A 87 4.99 9.52 16.61
N ALA A 88 5.11 8.65 15.61
CA ALA A 88 3.97 8.17 14.84
C ALA A 88 3.27 7.03 15.61
N PRO A 89 1.92 6.95 15.60
CA PRO A 89 1.23 5.89 16.30
C PRO A 89 1.71 4.56 15.73
N ALA A 90 2.07 3.63 16.62
CA ALA A 90 2.40 2.22 16.34
C ALA A 90 1.23 1.42 15.72
N ARG A 91 0.30 2.12 15.06
CA ARG A 91 -1.01 1.65 14.64
C ARG A 91 -1.25 2.23 13.26
N LEU A 92 -1.37 1.35 12.27
CA LEU A 92 -2.16 1.70 11.10
C LEU A 92 -3.52 2.18 11.63
N PRO A 93 -3.97 3.39 11.27
CA PRO A 93 -5.28 3.88 11.67
C PRO A 93 -6.32 2.83 11.28
N THR A 94 -7.33 2.65 12.12
CA THR A 94 -8.24 1.51 12.01
C THR A 94 -9.09 1.66 10.75
N LEU A 95 -8.64 1.05 9.65
CA LEU A 95 -9.32 1.05 8.37
C LEU A 95 -10.42 -0.01 8.38
N HIS A 96 -11.46 0.26 9.17
CA HIS A 96 -12.57 -0.66 9.42
C HIS A 96 -13.33 -1.08 8.17
N LEU A 97 -13.19 -0.39 7.04
CA LEU A 97 -13.90 -0.71 5.80
C LEU A 97 -12.97 -1.15 4.68
N LEU A 98 -11.66 -1.18 4.90
CA LEU A 98 -10.70 -1.52 3.85
C LEU A 98 -10.85 -3.00 3.48
N LYS A 99 -11.27 -3.22 2.24
CA LYS A 99 -11.47 -4.54 1.63
C LYS A 99 -10.31 -4.91 0.71
N VAL A 100 -9.70 -3.92 0.06
CA VAL A 100 -8.64 -4.12 -0.92
C VAL A 100 -7.46 -3.21 -0.62
N LEU A 101 -6.28 -3.81 -0.48
CA LEU A 101 -5.01 -3.10 -0.38
C LEU A 101 -4.13 -3.51 -1.56
N GLY A 102 -3.76 -2.55 -2.40
CA GLY A 102 -2.88 -2.75 -3.54
C GLY A 102 -1.57 -1.99 -3.38
N ILE A 103 -0.51 -2.59 -3.89
CA ILE A 103 0.84 -2.02 -3.86
C ILE A 103 1.41 -2.07 -5.26
N THR A 104 2.02 -0.99 -5.70
CA THR A 104 2.67 -0.92 -7.00
C THR A 104 4.14 -0.54 -6.88
N HIS A 105 4.99 -1.20 -7.66
CA HIS A 105 6.35 -0.76 -7.96
C HIS A 105 6.42 0.06 -9.26
N LEU A 106 5.31 0.12 -10.00
CA LEU A 106 5.24 0.82 -11.27
C LEU A 106 5.17 2.32 -11.05
N ILE A 107 6.24 2.98 -11.46
CA ILE A 107 6.20 4.36 -11.94
C ILE A 107 6.20 4.26 -13.48
N LYS A 108 5.12 3.73 -14.09
CA LYS A 108 5.05 3.53 -15.56
C LYS A 108 5.16 4.85 -16.36
N SER A 109 5.10 6.01 -15.68
CA SER A 109 4.91 7.32 -16.31
C SER A 109 5.86 8.44 -15.83
N TRP A 110 7.04 8.15 -15.25
CA TRP A 110 7.98 9.22 -14.85
C TRP A 110 9.35 9.20 -15.58
N PRO A 111 9.69 10.26 -16.34
CA PRO A 111 10.94 10.36 -17.09
C PRO A 111 12.17 10.81 -16.26
N GLN A 112 12.11 10.90 -14.92
CA GLN A 112 13.29 11.24 -14.07
C GLN A 112 13.62 10.14 -13.05
N ARG A 113 13.83 8.92 -13.55
CA ARG A 113 14.26 7.76 -12.75
C ARG A 113 15.64 7.95 -12.11
N ASP A 114 16.47 8.86 -12.64
CA ASP A 114 17.90 8.96 -12.32
C ASP A 114 18.27 9.80 -11.09
N GLN A 115 17.35 10.58 -10.51
CA GLN A 115 17.68 11.43 -9.34
C GLN A 115 17.40 10.78 -7.99
N LEU A 116 16.61 9.69 -7.90
CA LEU A 116 16.14 9.14 -6.62
C LEU A 116 16.86 7.88 -6.13
N THR A 117 17.70 7.25 -6.95
CA THR A 117 18.41 5.99 -6.62
C THR A 117 19.59 6.15 -5.66
N LYS A 118 19.83 7.35 -5.11
CA LYS A 118 20.99 7.63 -4.23
C LYS A 118 20.73 7.46 -2.72
N ASN A 119 19.50 7.29 -2.26
CA ASN A 119 19.25 7.05 -0.84
C ASN A 119 19.25 5.57 -0.52
N LYS A 120 20.47 5.08 -0.31
CA LYS A 120 20.80 3.73 0.12
C LYS A 120 20.58 3.66 1.64
N GLU A 121 19.35 3.37 2.09
CA GLU A 121 19.15 2.99 3.48
C GLU A 121 18.31 1.71 3.58
N SER A 122 19.02 0.66 3.96
CA SER A 122 18.54 -0.65 4.34
C SER A 122 17.90 -0.55 5.73
N SER A 123 16.66 -0.08 5.81
CA SER A 123 15.86 -0.29 7.02
C SER A 123 14.96 -1.50 6.79
N SER A 124 15.30 -2.60 7.47
CA SER A 124 14.50 -3.82 7.48
C SER A 124 13.15 -3.53 8.15
N LEU A 125 12.05 -3.80 7.44
CA LEU A 125 10.67 -3.69 7.95
C LEU A 125 10.44 -4.49 9.26
N TRP A 126 11.32 -5.44 9.57
CA TRP A 126 11.22 -6.33 10.72
C TRP A 126 11.34 -5.59 12.07
N GLY A 127 12.29 -4.66 12.21
CA GLY A 127 12.46 -3.88 13.45
C GLY A 127 11.32 -2.89 13.76
N LEU A 128 10.33 -2.82 12.87
CA LEU A 128 9.26 -1.85 12.86
C LEU A 128 7.87 -2.50 13.03
N LEU A 129 7.72 -3.73 12.53
CA LEU A 129 6.56 -4.58 12.78
C LEU A 129 6.67 -5.36 14.11
N GLU A 130 7.90 -5.59 14.62
CA GLU A 130 8.16 -6.20 15.94
C GLU A 130 8.08 -5.22 17.12
N ALA A 131 7.77 -3.95 16.90
CA ALA A 131 7.71 -2.93 17.95
C ALA A 131 6.54 -3.11 18.95
N ASP A 132 5.89 -4.28 19.01
CA ASP A 132 4.85 -4.52 19.99
C ASP A 132 4.74 -6.02 20.33
N ASP A 133 5.58 -6.47 21.25
CA ASP A 133 5.35 -7.64 22.10
C ASP A 133 4.27 -7.32 23.18
N CYS A 134 3.24 -6.56 22.79
CA CYS A 134 2.11 -6.20 23.64
C CYS A 134 0.91 -7.08 23.28
N PRO A 135 0.38 -7.87 24.23
CA PRO A 135 -0.85 -8.62 24.01
C PRO A 135 -2.04 -7.64 23.94
N GLY A 136 -2.35 -7.15 22.74
CA GLY A 136 -3.49 -6.24 22.51
C GLY A 136 -3.36 -5.25 21.34
N SER A 137 -2.22 -5.15 20.65
CA SER A 137 -2.02 -4.19 19.54
C SER A 137 -2.33 -4.75 18.15
N SER A 138 -3.41 -5.53 18.02
CA SER A 138 -3.78 -6.07 16.71
C SER A 138 -4.07 -4.92 15.73
N VAL A 139 -3.20 -4.74 14.74
CA VAL A 139 -3.54 -4.02 13.51
C VAL A 139 -4.72 -4.78 12.90
N CYS A 140 -5.93 -4.25 13.09
CA CYS A 140 -7.16 -4.93 12.72
C CYS A 140 -7.43 -4.80 11.21
N LEU A 141 -6.81 -5.66 10.39
CA LEU A 141 -7.20 -5.86 8.98
C LEU A 141 -8.46 -6.76 8.89
N GLN A 142 -9.43 -6.52 9.77
CA GLN A 142 -10.59 -7.39 9.98
C GLN A 142 -11.48 -7.51 8.75
N HIS A 143 -11.49 -6.49 7.88
CA HIS A 143 -12.32 -6.44 6.69
C HIS A 143 -11.52 -6.62 5.39
N LEU A 144 -10.19 -6.79 5.48
CA LEU A 144 -9.35 -6.95 4.31
C LEU A 144 -9.63 -8.31 3.66
N THR A 145 -10.18 -8.27 2.46
CA THR A 145 -10.53 -9.46 1.67
C THR A 145 -9.53 -9.74 0.56
N GLU A 146 -8.80 -8.72 0.11
CA GLU A 146 -7.89 -8.82 -1.01
C GLU A 146 -6.64 -7.98 -0.80
N PHE A 147 -5.50 -8.57 -1.14
CA PHE A 147 -4.21 -7.91 -1.16
C PHE A 147 -3.57 -8.08 -2.54
N ARG A 148 -3.03 -7.01 -3.11
CA ARG A 148 -2.41 -7.03 -4.45
C ARG A 148 -1.01 -6.44 -4.44
N ILE A 149 -0.09 -7.08 -5.15
CA ILE A 149 1.22 -6.54 -5.51
C ILE A 149 1.29 -6.49 -7.03
N TYR A 150 1.55 -5.31 -7.58
CA TYR A 150 1.78 -5.05 -9.00
C TYR A 150 3.27 -4.77 -9.24
N ASP A 151 3.83 -5.41 -10.26
CA ASP A 151 5.25 -5.33 -10.62
C ASP A 151 6.19 -5.69 -9.45
N GLY A 152 5.86 -6.73 -8.69
CA GLY A 152 6.66 -7.20 -7.57
C GLY A 152 8.07 -7.60 -8.00
N HIS A 153 9.08 -7.27 -7.19
CA HIS A 153 10.50 -7.54 -7.47
C HIS A 153 11.07 -8.72 -6.67
N CYS A 154 10.23 -9.50 -5.98
CA CYS A 154 10.60 -10.62 -5.12
C CYS A 154 11.59 -10.19 -4.03
N THR A 155 11.31 -9.06 -3.37
CA THR A 155 12.15 -8.53 -2.29
C THR A 155 11.79 -9.17 -0.94
N GLN A 156 12.73 -9.14 0.01
CA GLN A 156 12.44 -9.59 1.39
C GLN A 156 11.33 -8.74 2.03
N VAL A 157 11.30 -7.45 1.70
CA VAL A 157 10.28 -6.48 2.11
C VAL A 157 8.88 -6.91 1.65
N GLU A 158 8.72 -7.25 0.38
CA GLU A 158 7.45 -7.79 -0.16
C GLU A 158 7.03 -9.07 0.55
N LEU A 159 7.98 -9.99 0.76
CA LEU A 159 7.72 -11.26 1.42
C LEU A 159 7.25 -11.07 2.87
N ASP A 160 7.92 -10.20 3.63
CA ASP A 160 7.56 -9.91 5.01
C ASP A 160 6.23 -9.19 5.13
N LEU A 161 5.92 -8.30 4.18
CA LEU A 161 4.62 -7.67 4.10
C LEU A 161 3.52 -8.68 3.81
N VAL A 162 3.72 -9.59 2.84
CA VAL A 162 2.72 -10.63 2.56
C VAL A 162 2.54 -11.53 3.78
N ARG A 163 3.62 -11.92 4.46
CA ARG A 163 3.56 -12.68 5.72
C ARG A 163 2.73 -11.95 6.78
N PHE A 164 2.96 -10.64 6.94
CA PHE A 164 2.22 -9.81 7.87
C PHE A 164 0.73 -9.78 7.54
N ILE A 165 0.37 -9.58 6.26
CA ILE A 165 -1.02 -9.60 5.80
C ILE A 165 -1.68 -10.96 6.06
N LEU A 166 -1.01 -12.07 5.68
CA LEU A 166 -1.51 -13.42 5.90
C LEU A 166 -1.71 -13.76 7.38
N ALA A 167 -0.90 -13.15 8.27
CA ALA A 167 -0.98 -13.34 9.72
C ALA A 167 -2.03 -12.44 10.40
N ASN A 168 -2.44 -11.32 9.80
CA ASN A 168 -3.29 -10.32 10.47
C ASN A 168 -4.64 -10.06 9.79
N ALA A 169 -4.92 -10.66 8.62
CA ALA A 169 -6.17 -10.48 7.89
C ALA A 169 -7.05 -11.76 7.93
N PRO A 170 -7.98 -11.90 8.90
CA PRO A 170 -8.77 -13.12 9.08
C PRO A 170 -9.82 -13.37 7.99
N LEU A 171 -10.29 -12.32 7.29
CA LEU A 171 -11.26 -12.42 6.20
C LEU A 171 -10.61 -12.39 4.80
N LEU A 172 -9.29 -12.53 4.73
CA LEU A 172 -8.56 -12.49 3.47
C LEU A 172 -8.95 -13.67 2.60
N LYS A 173 -9.29 -13.39 1.34
CA LYS A 173 -9.67 -14.39 0.32
C LYS A 173 -8.61 -14.53 -0.74
N ARG A 174 -7.99 -13.42 -1.16
CA ARG A 174 -7.06 -13.41 -2.28
C ARG A 174 -5.82 -12.58 -1.98
N VAL A 175 -4.67 -13.14 -2.30
CA VAL A 175 -3.39 -12.46 -2.42
C VAL A 175 -2.96 -12.59 -3.87
N ILE A 176 -2.97 -11.49 -4.62
CA ILE A 176 -2.63 -11.47 -6.04
C ILE A 176 -1.25 -10.82 -6.18
N ILE A 177 -0.32 -11.53 -6.82
CA ILE A 177 1.05 -11.06 -7.01
C ILE A 177 1.37 -11.11 -8.49
N SER A 178 1.45 -9.94 -9.12
CA SER A 178 2.00 -9.76 -10.46
C SER A 178 3.48 -9.42 -10.33
N LEU A 179 4.33 -10.20 -10.98
CA LEU A 179 5.79 -10.09 -10.86
C LEU A 179 6.39 -9.37 -12.06
N ALA A 180 7.45 -8.60 -11.83
CA ALA A 180 8.17 -7.90 -12.87
C ALA A 180 8.75 -8.88 -13.91
N HIS A 181 8.52 -8.60 -15.19
CA HIS A 181 9.02 -9.40 -16.34
C HIS A 181 10.55 -9.51 -16.41
N THR A 182 11.28 -8.68 -15.68
CA THR A 182 12.75 -8.65 -15.63
C THR A 182 13.37 -9.66 -14.65
N LEU A 183 12.56 -10.37 -13.86
CA LEU A 183 13.06 -11.29 -12.84
C LEU A 183 13.50 -12.62 -13.46
N CYS A 184 14.65 -13.14 -12.99
CA CYS A 184 15.08 -14.48 -13.36
C CYS A 184 14.25 -15.56 -12.65
N SER A 185 14.06 -16.70 -13.33
CA SER A 185 13.24 -17.82 -12.83
C SER A 185 13.69 -18.34 -11.46
N GLU A 186 14.99 -18.34 -11.16
CA GLU A 186 15.50 -18.78 -9.85
C GLU A 186 15.00 -17.90 -8.70
N LYS A 187 15.00 -16.57 -8.90
CA LYS A 187 14.55 -15.61 -7.88
C LYS A 187 13.04 -15.73 -7.66
N VAL A 188 12.28 -15.87 -8.74
CA VAL A 188 10.83 -16.11 -8.69
C VAL A 188 10.52 -17.41 -7.95
N MET A 189 11.19 -18.51 -8.30
CA MET A 189 10.96 -19.82 -7.69
C MET A 189 11.31 -19.83 -6.20
N LYS A 190 12.39 -19.14 -5.79
CA LYS A 190 12.72 -18.97 -4.38
C LYS A 190 11.61 -18.22 -3.63
N PHE A 191 11.15 -17.11 -4.19
CA PHE A 191 10.08 -16.31 -3.59
C PHE A 191 8.78 -17.12 -3.43
N ILE A 192 8.36 -17.87 -4.46
CA ILE A 192 7.18 -18.74 -4.40
C ILE A 192 7.33 -19.82 -3.31
N LYS A 193 8.53 -20.43 -3.18
CA LYS A 193 8.79 -21.42 -2.13
C LYS A 193 8.71 -20.83 -0.73
N ASP A 194 9.24 -19.62 -0.54
CA ASP A 194 9.18 -18.94 0.76
C ASP A 194 7.75 -18.49 1.09
N MET A 195 6.99 -18.06 0.09
CA MET A 195 5.57 -17.75 0.17
C MET A 195 4.71 -18.96 0.57
N ALA A 196 5.01 -20.14 0.01
CA ALA A 196 4.30 -21.38 0.33
C ALA A 196 4.47 -21.80 1.80
N ARG A 197 5.53 -21.34 2.48
CA ARG A 197 5.81 -21.62 3.90
C ARG A 197 5.07 -20.67 4.86
N CYS A 198 4.42 -19.63 4.35
CA CYS A 198 3.75 -18.64 5.17
C CYS A 198 2.47 -19.23 5.79
N LYS A 199 2.36 -19.14 7.11
CA LYS A 199 1.12 -19.49 7.82
C LYS A 199 0.04 -18.45 7.49
N ARG A 200 -1.20 -18.92 7.40
CA ARG A 200 -2.36 -18.08 7.08
C ARG A 200 -3.36 -18.15 8.22
N VAL A 201 -3.87 -17.01 8.66
CA VAL A 201 -4.98 -16.95 9.62
C VAL A 201 -6.30 -17.26 8.93
N SER A 202 -6.50 -16.75 7.70
CA SER A 202 -7.65 -17.13 6.88
C SER A 202 -7.44 -18.49 6.22
N LYS A 203 -8.44 -19.37 6.33
CA LYS A 203 -8.50 -20.66 5.64
C LYS A 203 -8.93 -20.53 4.17
N GLU A 204 -9.59 -19.44 3.82
CA GLU A 204 -10.07 -19.14 2.47
C GLU A 204 -9.02 -18.38 1.64
N ALA A 205 -7.93 -17.91 2.26
CA ALA A 205 -6.92 -17.12 1.57
C ALA A 205 -6.15 -17.96 0.55
N GLU A 206 -6.25 -17.57 -0.72
CA GLU A 206 -5.48 -18.11 -1.84
C GLU A 206 -4.39 -17.13 -2.26
N VAL A 207 -3.23 -17.66 -2.68
CA VAL A 207 -2.13 -16.87 -3.26
C VAL A 207 -2.08 -17.16 -4.75
N ILE A 208 -2.35 -16.15 -5.56
CA ILE A 208 -2.47 -16.22 -7.01
C ILE A 208 -1.31 -15.42 -7.61
N TYR A 209 -0.58 -16.04 -8.54
CA TYR A 209 0.47 -15.37 -9.30
C TYR A 209 -0.08 -15.04 -10.68
N ALA A 210 -0.19 -13.75 -11.00
CA ALA A 210 -0.74 -13.28 -12.26
C ALA A 210 0.38 -12.83 -13.21
N SER A 211 0.21 -13.04 -14.52
CA SER A 211 0.97 -12.30 -15.53
C SER A 211 0.30 -10.94 -15.74
N ASP A 212 1.06 -9.94 -16.19
CA ASP A 212 0.60 -8.57 -16.46
C ASP A 212 -0.45 -8.47 -17.61
N ASP A 213 -1.11 -9.56 -17.98
CA ASP A 213 -1.98 -9.67 -19.16
C ASP A 213 -3.48 -9.42 -18.88
N GLU A 214 -3.87 -9.01 -17.66
CA GLU A 214 -5.27 -8.65 -17.37
C GLU A 214 -5.38 -7.25 -16.73
N ASP A 215 -6.06 -6.37 -17.47
CA ASP A 215 -6.53 -5.01 -17.24
C ASP A 215 -5.63 -3.81 -17.64
#